data_AF-A0A352NT77-F1
#
_entry.id   AF-A0A352NT77-F1
#
_cell.length_a   1.000
_cell.length_b   1.000
_cell.length_c   1.000
_cell.angle_alpha   90.00
_cell.angle_beta   90.00
_cell.angle_gamma   90.00
#
_symmetry.space_group_name_H-M   'P 1'
#
loop_
_entity.id
_entity.type
_entity.pdbx_description
1 polymer ?
#
loop_
_entity_poly.entity_id
_entity_poly.type
_entity_poly.pdbx_seq_one_letter_code
_entity_poly.pdbx_strand_id
1 'polypeptide(L)'
;GIISRSDMSSCCKNEDGRGTDLKNVPVNRIMKKDNIISFKSTDLVDDAKGTALKNGYANYPIVDSEDKVLGIVSMENLKSPNRKKIILVDHNEKAQSVDGLEDAEILEVLDHHKIGDIQTGNPIYFRNEPIGCTATIVASRFFENGIEPSRKAAGLLCSAIISDTLLFRSPTSTDKDKSMLKKLSAIAGIDPEPFSMQMFKAASSLEGKTPDKILNEDFKVFNISRTKLGVGQVSTMDTEGFNSIRNRVIDSMKLKCKNENFDLVILMVTNILKNGSELIAVGGQKDVISKAFGKELKDGSVYIPGMLSRKKQVIPPLTAALS
;
A
#
# COMPACT_ATOMS: atom_id res chain seq x y z
N GLY A 1 -3.78 -44.68 9.67
CA GLY A 1 -5.01 -45.03 10.41
C GLY A 1 -4.95 -44.48 11.82
N ILE A 2 -6.11 -44.29 12.45
CA ILE A 2 -6.25 -43.57 13.74
C ILE A 2 -6.90 -44.49 14.77
N ILE A 3 -6.52 -44.32 16.03
CA ILE A 3 -7.16 -44.99 17.17
C ILE A 3 -7.72 -43.90 18.08
N SER A 4 -9.00 -44.01 18.39
CA SER A 4 -9.65 -43.21 19.42
C SER A 4 -9.70 -43.94 20.77
N ARG A 5 -9.99 -43.21 21.86
CA ARG A 5 -10.26 -43.83 23.17
C ARG A 5 -11.43 -44.81 23.13
N SER A 6 -12.44 -44.52 22.30
CA SER A 6 -13.59 -45.40 22.11
C SER A 6 -13.18 -46.73 21.46
N ASP A 7 -12.27 -46.69 20.48
CA ASP A 7 -11.76 -47.90 19.80
C ASP A 7 -10.95 -48.79 20.76
N MET A 8 -10.17 -48.19 21.66
CA MET A 8 -9.46 -48.93 22.72
C MET A 8 -10.45 -49.52 23.74
N SER A 9 -11.51 -48.79 24.08
CA SER A 9 -12.50 -49.22 25.08
C SER A 9 -13.43 -50.31 24.56
N SER A 10 -13.80 -50.30 23.27
CA SER A 10 -14.65 -51.31 22.65
C SER A 10 -13.92 -52.65 22.49
N CYS A 11 -12.61 -52.63 22.19
CA CYS A 11 -11.78 -53.83 22.10
C CYS A 11 -11.66 -54.61 23.43
N CYS A 12 -11.96 -53.97 24.57
CA CYS A 12 -11.87 -54.57 25.91
C CYS A 12 -13.16 -55.25 26.39
N LYS A 13 -14.25 -55.19 25.60
CA LYS A 13 -15.53 -55.80 25.97
C LYS A 13 -15.70 -57.14 25.26
N ASN A 14 -15.43 -58.24 25.95
CA ASN A 14 -15.83 -59.59 25.53
C ASN A 14 -17.28 -59.88 25.99
N GLU A 15 -17.97 -60.78 25.30
CA GLU A 15 -19.38 -61.19 25.59
C GLU A 15 -19.57 -61.80 27.00
N ASP A 16 -18.49 -62.15 27.69
CA ASP A 16 -18.43 -62.82 29.00
C ASP A 16 -17.95 -61.91 30.16
N GLY A 17 -17.76 -60.60 29.92
CA GLY A 17 -17.46 -59.61 30.97
C GLY A 17 -16.04 -59.66 31.56
N ARG A 18 -15.15 -60.52 31.04
CA ARG A 18 -13.72 -60.50 31.40
C ARG A 18 -12.94 -59.69 30.38
N GLY A 19 -12.36 -58.57 30.81
CA GLY A 19 -11.62 -57.66 29.94
C GLY A 19 -10.42 -58.33 29.28
N THR A 20 -10.28 -58.17 27.96
CA THR A 20 -9.08 -58.49 27.18
C THR A 20 -7.95 -57.54 27.57
N ASP A 21 -6.77 -58.08 27.90
CA ASP A 21 -5.59 -57.26 28.17
C ASP A 21 -5.12 -56.56 26.89
N LEU A 22 -5.25 -55.23 26.84
CA LEU A 22 -4.85 -54.37 25.72
C LEU A 22 -3.37 -54.54 25.35
N LYS A 23 -2.53 -55.04 26.26
CA LYS A 23 -1.08 -55.12 26.07
C LYS A 23 -0.63 -56.00 24.89
N ASN A 24 -1.48 -56.91 24.42
CA ASN A 24 -1.13 -57.88 23.37
C ASN A 24 -1.95 -57.77 22.08
N VAL A 25 -2.77 -56.73 21.92
CA VAL A 25 -3.56 -56.54 20.68
C VAL A 25 -2.75 -55.72 19.67
N PRO A 26 -2.50 -56.25 18.45
CA PRO A 26 -1.86 -55.46 17.40
C PRO A 26 -2.65 -54.19 17.10
N VAL A 27 -1.97 -53.04 17.13
CA VAL A 27 -2.52 -51.70 16.82
C VAL A 27 -3.28 -51.70 15.50
N ASN A 28 -2.80 -52.46 14.51
CA ASN A 28 -3.39 -52.56 13.18
C ASN A 28 -4.81 -53.17 13.14
N ARG A 29 -5.23 -53.85 14.21
CA ARG A 29 -6.52 -54.53 14.35
C ARG A 29 -7.59 -53.61 14.93
N ILE A 30 -7.18 -52.62 15.72
CA ILE A 30 -8.07 -51.66 16.38
C ILE A 30 -8.07 -50.28 15.70
N MET A 31 -7.05 -49.98 14.90
CA MET A 31 -6.98 -48.71 14.17
C MET A 31 -8.01 -48.65 13.04
N LYS A 32 -8.73 -47.53 12.96
CA LYS A 32 -9.56 -47.19 11.80
C LYS A 32 -8.65 -46.81 10.63
N LYS A 33 -8.89 -47.39 9.45
CA LYS A 33 -8.11 -47.15 8.23
C LYS A 33 -8.88 -46.36 7.18
N ASP A 34 -10.20 -46.53 7.15
CA ASP A 34 -11.07 -45.94 6.13
C ASP A 34 -11.89 -44.77 6.71
N ASN A 35 -12.35 -43.87 5.82
CA ASN A 35 -13.20 -42.73 6.17
C ASN A 35 -12.64 -41.87 7.32
N ILE A 36 -11.32 -41.65 7.30
CA ILE A 36 -10.65 -40.75 8.23
C ILE A 36 -10.86 -39.33 7.74
N ILE A 37 -11.46 -38.50 8.59
CA ILE A 37 -11.63 -37.08 8.30
C ILE A 37 -10.37 -36.37 8.77
N SER A 38 -9.68 -35.74 7.83
CA SER A 38 -8.43 -35.01 8.04
C SER A 38 -8.52 -33.65 7.36
N PHE A 39 -7.67 -32.73 7.79
CA PHE A 39 -7.54 -31.40 7.19
C PHE A 39 -6.12 -31.22 6.66
N LYS A 40 -5.95 -30.44 5.61
CA LYS A 40 -4.63 -30.02 5.12
C LYS A 40 -4.18 -28.77 5.87
N SER A 41 -2.87 -28.56 5.95
CA SER A 41 -2.29 -27.34 6.55
C SER A 41 -2.66 -26.05 5.80
N THR A 42 -3.17 -26.16 4.57
CA THR A 42 -3.61 -25.06 3.71
C THR A 42 -5.12 -24.83 3.70
N ASP A 43 -5.90 -25.69 4.38
CA ASP A 43 -7.35 -25.55 4.42
C ASP A 43 -7.78 -24.32 5.23
N LEU A 44 -8.88 -23.69 4.82
CA LEU A 44 -9.47 -22.59 5.57
C LEU A 44 -10.01 -23.10 6.90
N VAL A 45 -9.75 -22.34 7.98
CA VAL A 45 -10.20 -22.68 9.33
C VAL A 45 -11.72 -22.80 9.40
N ASP A 46 -12.46 -21.96 8.66
CA ASP A 46 -13.92 -22.00 8.63
C ASP A 46 -14.48 -23.26 7.96
N ASP A 47 -13.85 -23.73 6.88
CA ASP A 47 -14.24 -24.98 6.21
C ASP A 47 -13.96 -26.19 7.10
N ALA A 48 -12.80 -26.20 7.75
CA ALA A 48 -12.43 -27.21 8.73
C ALA A 48 -13.40 -27.22 9.92
N LYS A 49 -13.79 -26.03 10.40
CA LYS A 49 -14.78 -25.85 11.48
C LYS A 49 -16.16 -26.36 11.08
N GLY A 50 -16.64 -26.04 9.88
CA GLY A 50 -17.92 -26.54 9.35
C GLY A 50 -17.94 -28.07 9.27
N THR A 51 -16.86 -28.66 8.74
CA THR A 51 -16.68 -30.12 8.67
C THR A 51 -16.62 -30.74 10.07
N ALA A 52 -15.89 -30.11 11.00
CA ALA A 52 -15.76 -30.61 12.36
C ALA A 52 -17.09 -30.57 13.13
N LEU A 53 -17.87 -29.49 12.99
CA LEU A 53 -19.21 -29.35 13.59
C LEU A 53 -20.17 -30.45 13.12
N LYS A 54 -20.12 -30.81 11.83
CA LYS A 54 -20.97 -31.84 11.25
C LYS A 54 -20.64 -33.25 11.77
N ASN A 55 -19.37 -33.52 12.08
CA ASN A 55 -18.90 -34.87 12.41
C ASN A 55 -18.73 -35.11 13.91
N GLY A 56 -18.50 -34.07 14.71
CA GLY A 56 -18.52 -34.14 16.17
C GLY A 56 -17.34 -34.88 16.82
N TYR A 57 -16.23 -35.12 16.11
CA TYR A 57 -15.02 -35.68 16.72
C TYR A 57 -14.31 -34.60 17.54
N ALA A 58 -13.67 -35.01 18.65
CA ALA A 58 -12.93 -34.06 19.50
C ALA A 58 -11.64 -33.57 18.84
N ASN A 59 -11.03 -34.39 17.99
CA ASN A 59 -9.71 -34.16 17.40
C ASN A 59 -9.67 -34.64 15.95
N TYR A 60 -8.97 -33.90 15.11
CA TYR A 60 -8.79 -34.19 13.69
C TYR A 60 -7.31 -34.14 13.34
N PRO A 61 -6.77 -35.13 12.60
CA PRO A 61 -5.42 -35.07 12.07
C PRO A 61 -5.28 -33.94 11.05
N ILE A 62 -4.15 -33.24 11.10
CA ILE A 62 -3.69 -32.36 10.02
C ILE A 62 -2.65 -33.15 9.21
N VAL A 63 -2.80 -33.16 7.89
CA VAL A 63 -1.90 -33.82 6.95
C VAL A 63 -1.26 -32.84 5.96
N ASP A 64 -0.14 -33.22 5.38
CA ASP A 64 0.47 -32.51 4.25
C ASP A 64 -0.13 -32.96 2.90
N SER A 65 0.48 -32.54 1.79
CA SER A 65 0.06 -32.92 0.44
C SER A 65 0.27 -34.39 0.10
N GLU A 66 1.07 -35.12 0.89
CA GLU A 66 1.36 -36.55 0.73
C GLU A 66 0.61 -37.42 1.77
N ASP A 67 -0.41 -36.85 2.43
CA ASP A 67 -1.21 -37.47 3.50
C ASP A 67 -0.37 -37.89 4.74
N LYS A 68 0.81 -37.28 4.94
CA LYS A 68 1.59 -37.49 6.16
C LYS A 68 1.08 -36.60 7.28
N VAL A 69 0.92 -37.17 8.47
CA VAL A 69 0.41 -36.46 9.64
C VAL A 69 1.42 -35.42 10.11
N LEU A 70 1.02 -34.15 10.06
CA LEU A 70 1.75 -33.01 10.59
C LEU A 70 1.42 -32.74 12.06
N GLY A 71 0.18 -33.05 12.47
CA GLY A 71 -0.29 -32.76 13.81
C GLY A 71 -1.77 -33.09 14.00
N ILE A 72 -2.35 -32.55 15.08
CA ILE A 72 -3.76 -32.73 15.43
C ILE A 72 -4.34 -31.36 15.77
N VAL A 73 -5.56 -31.09 15.33
CA VAL A 73 -6.36 -29.94 15.75
C VAL A 73 -7.58 -30.41 16.53
N SER A 74 -7.84 -29.75 17.66
CA SER A 74 -9.03 -30.02 18.46
C SER A 74 -10.22 -29.21 17.96
N MET A 75 -11.43 -29.72 18.22
CA MET A 75 -12.66 -28.98 17.96
C MET A 75 -12.72 -27.64 18.71
N GLU A 76 -12.12 -27.56 19.88
CA GLU A 76 -12.02 -26.34 20.68
C GLU A 76 -11.15 -25.28 19.97
N ASN A 77 -10.00 -25.69 19.44
CA ASN A 77 -9.10 -24.80 18.69
C ASN A 77 -9.74 -24.29 17.40
N LEU A 78 -10.60 -25.09 16.74
CA LEU A 78 -11.36 -24.65 15.56
C LEU A 78 -12.52 -23.72 15.93
N LYS A 79 -13.10 -23.86 17.13
CA LYS A 79 -14.17 -22.96 17.60
C LYS A 79 -13.65 -21.58 17.97
N SER A 80 -12.48 -21.54 18.61
CA SER A 80 -11.83 -20.34 19.08
C SER A 80 -10.39 -20.29 18.55
N PRO A 81 -10.21 -20.04 17.24
CA PRO A 81 -8.87 -19.98 16.67
C PRO A 81 -8.08 -18.84 17.32
N ASN A 82 -6.80 -19.09 17.59
CA ASN A 82 -5.87 -18.05 18.02
C ASN A 82 -5.76 -17.01 16.90
N ARG A 83 -6.36 -15.84 17.12
CA ARG A 83 -6.29 -14.73 16.19
C ARG A 83 -4.87 -14.19 16.15
N LYS A 84 -4.42 -13.79 14.95
CA LYS A 84 -3.14 -13.11 14.81
C LYS A 84 -3.24 -11.73 15.45
N LYS A 85 -2.31 -11.42 16.34
CA LYS A 85 -2.20 -10.11 16.98
C LYS A 85 -1.47 -9.14 16.06
N ILE A 86 -2.05 -7.96 15.84
CA ILE A 86 -1.52 -6.97 14.92
C ILE A 86 -1.55 -5.55 15.50
N ILE A 87 -0.64 -4.71 15.00
CA ILE A 87 -0.60 -3.28 15.26
C ILE A 87 -0.73 -2.58 13.92
N LEU A 88 -1.70 -1.66 13.80
CA LEU A 88 -1.85 -0.85 12.60
C LEU A 88 -1.01 0.41 12.74
N VAL A 89 -0.30 0.75 11.66
CA VAL A 89 0.47 1.99 11.56
C VAL A 89 0.02 2.72 10.30
N ASP A 90 -0.16 4.04 10.42
CA ASP A 90 -0.46 4.96 9.32
C ASP A 90 -1.84 4.79 8.66
N HIS A 91 -2.70 3.93 9.20
CA HIS A 91 -4.07 3.78 8.75
C HIS A 91 -4.94 3.15 9.84
N ASN A 92 -6.25 3.38 9.73
CA ASN A 92 -7.26 2.73 10.55
C ASN A 92 -8.53 2.36 9.76
N GLU A 93 -8.68 2.77 8.50
CA GLU A 93 -9.82 2.36 7.66
C GLU A 93 -9.65 0.92 7.16
N LYS A 94 -10.68 0.08 7.30
CA LYS A 94 -10.60 -1.35 6.93
C LYS A 94 -10.24 -1.56 5.46
N ALA A 95 -10.79 -0.73 4.58
CA ALA A 95 -10.55 -0.79 3.15
C ALA A 95 -9.10 -0.50 2.73
N GLN A 96 -8.29 0.06 3.63
CA GLN A 96 -6.87 0.37 3.40
C GLN A 96 -5.94 -0.68 4.04
N SER A 97 -6.49 -1.61 4.81
CA SER A 97 -5.75 -2.62 5.57
C SER A 97 -5.62 -3.94 4.80
N VAL A 98 -4.85 -4.86 5.36
CA VAL A 98 -4.69 -6.23 4.85
C VAL A 98 -6.01 -7.01 4.85
N ASP A 99 -6.19 -7.87 3.84
CA ASP A 99 -7.30 -8.83 3.77
C ASP A 99 -7.34 -9.74 5.02
N GLY A 100 -8.54 -9.98 5.55
CA GLY A 100 -8.74 -10.79 6.75
C GLY A 100 -8.44 -10.05 8.07
N LEU A 101 -8.44 -8.71 8.06
CA LEU A 101 -8.26 -7.89 9.27
C LEU A 101 -9.30 -8.23 10.36
N GLU A 102 -10.52 -8.53 9.95
CA GLU A 102 -11.65 -8.93 10.80
C GLU A 102 -11.40 -10.19 11.64
N ASP A 103 -10.52 -11.06 11.16
CA ASP A 103 -10.11 -12.30 11.83
C ASP A 103 -8.89 -12.11 12.74
N ALA A 104 -8.28 -10.93 12.71
CA ALA A 104 -7.16 -10.57 13.56
C ALA A 104 -7.63 -9.96 14.90
N GLU A 105 -6.69 -9.90 15.84
CA GLU A 105 -6.82 -9.15 17.09
C GLU A 105 -5.95 -7.90 16.98
N ILE A 106 -6.59 -6.74 16.83
CA ILE A 106 -5.89 -5.46 16.82
C ILE A 106 -5.51 -5.12 18.25
N LEU A 107 -4.22 -4.88 18.50
CA LEU A 107 -3.70 -4.50 19.81
C LEU A 107 -3.50 -2.98 19.93
N GLU A 108 -2.96 -2.38 18.86
CA GLU A 108 -2.66 -0.97 18.84
C GLU A 108 -2.90 -0.34 17.46
N VAL A 109 -3.14 0.96 17.45
CA VAL A 109 -3.18 1.81 16.25
C VAL A 109 -2.33 3.05 16.50
N LEU A 110 -1.34 3.29 15.63
CA LEU A 110 -0.54 4.51 15.60
C LEU A 110 -0.79 5.21 14.26
N ASP A 111 -1.46 6.35 14.28
CA ASP A 111 -1.92 6.97 13.03
C ASP A 111 -1.94 8.51 13.14
N HIS A 112 -1.98 9.19 12.00
CA HIS A 112 -2.12 10.63 11.89
C HIS A 112 -3.28 11.06 11.00
N HIS A 113 -4.01 10.10 10.42
CA HIS A 113 -5.17 10.35 9.59
C HIS A 113 -6.43 10.64 10.41
N LYS A 114 -7.53 10.91 9.69
CA LYS A 114 -8.86 10.90 10.29
C LYS A 114 -9.18 9.48 10.78
N ILE A 115 -9.99 9.40 11.83
CA ILE A 115 -10.52 8.11 12.29
C ILE A 115 -11.68 7.72 11.36
N GLY A 116 -11.61 6.51 10.82
CA GLY A 116 -12.57 5.92 9.88
C GLY A 116 -13.46 4.87 10.53
N ASP A 117 -13.62 3.72 9.87
CA ASP A 117 -14.55 2.64 10.22
C ASP A 117 -13.94 1.52 11.09
N ILE A 118 -12.84 1.83 11.79
CA ILE A 118 -12.17 0.89 12.70
C ILE A 118 -13.09 0.46 13.84
N GLN A 119 -13.12 -0.84 14.13
CA GLN A 119 -13.91 -1.42 15.21
C GLN A 119 -13.11 -2.55 15.87
N THR A 120 -13.07 -2.58 17.20
CA THR A 120 -12.38 -3.60 17.97
C THR A 120 -13.32 -4.23 18.99
N GLY A 121 -13.16 -5.54 19.23
CA GLY A 121 -13.96 -6.25 20.25
C GLY A 121 -13.53 -5.95 21.69
N ASN A 122 -12.25 -5.60 21.88
CA ASN A 122 -11.66 -5.26 23.18
C ASN A 122 -11.10 -3.83 23.16
N PRO A 123 -10.90 -3.18 24.32
CA PRO A 123 -10.12 -1.95 24.42
C PRO A 123 -8.70 -2.16 23.89
N ILE A 124 -8.20 -1.19 23.11
CA ILE A 124 -6.88 -1.20 22.49
C ILE A 124 -6.11 0.08 22.81
N TYR A 125 -4.79 0.07 22.62
CA TYR A 125 -4.01 1.31 22.64
C TYR A 125 -4.17 2.05 21.31
N PHE A 126 -4.77 3.23 21.34
CA PHE A 126 -5.01 4.02 20.13
C PHE A 126 -4.36 5.39 20.27
N ARG A 127 -3.32 5.66 19.48
CA ARG A 127 -2.62 6.95 19.46
C ARG A 127 -2.75 7.58 18.08
N ASN A 128 -3.64 8.55 17.98
CA ASN A 128 -3.82 9.36 16.79
C ASN A 128 -3.44 10.81 17.08
N GLU A 129 -2.46 11.34 16.35
CA GLU A 129 -1.99 12.72 16.51
C GLU A 129 -2.16 13.49 15.20
N PRO A 130 -2.71 14.71 15.21
CA PRO A 130 -2.86 15.53 14.01
C PRO A 130 -1.51 16.17 13.61
N ILE A 131 -0.57 15.34 13.19
CA ILE A 131 0.79 15.73 12.80
C ILE A 131 1.11 15.27 11.37
N GLY A 132 2.27 15.68 10.85
CA GLY A 132 2.62 15.48 9.45
C GLY A 132 2.93 14.05 9.06
N CYS A 133 3.34 13.18 10.00
CA CYS A 133 3.77 11.82 9.69
C CYS A 133 3.61 10.87 10.90
N THR A 134 3.16 9.64 10.67
CA THR A 134 3.10 8.57 11.69
C THR A 134 4.48 8.22 12.25
N ALA A 135 5.56 8.33 11.47
CA ALA A 135 6.92 8.09 11.95
C ALA A 135 7.34 9.06 13.06
N THR A 136 6.75 10.27 13.13
CA THR A 136 6.94 11.19 14.25
C THR A 136 6.35 10.62 15.55
N ILE A 137 5.22 9.90 15.47
CA ILE A 137 4.61 9.20 16.63
C ILE A 137 5.50 8.03 17.07
N VAL A 138 5.94 7.20 16.12
CA VAL A 138 6.84 6.06 16.40
C VAL A 138 8.15 6.53 17.02
N ALA A 139 8.74 7.61 16.50
CA ALA A 139 9.95 8.20 17.06
C ALA A 139 9.71 8.79 18.46
N SER A 140 8.57 9.45 18.68
CA SER A 140 8.18 9.93 20.03
C SER A 140 8.16 8.76 21.02
N ARG A 141 7.59 7.62 20.61
CA ARG A 141 7.53 6.40 21.43
C ARG A 141 8.91 5.85 21.78
N PHE A 142 9.88 5.85 20.86
CA PHE A 142 11.27 5.49 21.19
C PHE A 142 11.80 6.33 22.36
N PHE A 143 11.74 7.65 22.21
CA PHE A 143 12.30 8.57 23.20
C PHE A 143 11.52 8.60 24.52
N GLU A 144 10.18 8.51 24.49
CA GLU A 144 9.33 8.42 25.69
C GLU A 144 9.64 7.18 26.54
N ASN A 145 10.12 6.10 25.91
CA ASN A 145 10.50 4.87 26.60
C ASN A 145 12.00 4.85 26.96
N GLY A 146 12.72 5.95 26.74
CA GLY A 146 14.17 6.03 27.00
C GLY A 146 15.01 5.18 26.05
N ILE A 147 14.47 4.82 24.88
CA ILE A 147 15.14 3.97 23.89
C ILE A 147 15.62 4.86 22.74
N GLU A 148 16.92 4.86 22.49
CA GLU A 148 17.47 5.48 21.27
C GLU A 148 17.28 4.53 20.07
N PRO A 149 16.67 4.97 18.95
CA PRO A 149 16.54 4.13 17.77
C PRO A 149 17.90 3.83 17.15
N SER A 150 18.10 2.62 16.63
CA SER A 150 19.31 2.30 15.87
C SER A 150 19.50 3.26 14.68
N ARG A 151 20.74 3.47 14.22
CA ARG A 151 21.04 4.30 13.04
C ARG A 151 20.15 3.99 11.83
N LYS A 152 19.90 2.70 11.56
CA LYS A 152 19.04 2.24 10.45
C LYS A 152 17.57 2.63 10.68
N ALA A 153 17.05 2.38 11.88
CA ALA A 153 15.67 2.76 12.23
C ALA A 153 15.49 4.28 12.17
N ALA A 154 16.43 5.05 12.71
CA ALA A 154 16.43 6.51 12.63
C ALA A 154 16.43 7.00 11.18
N GLY A 155 17.21 6.37 10.29
CA GLY A 155 17.19 6.68 8.86
C GLY A 155 15.84 6.43 8.20
N LEU A 156 15.18 5.30 8.47
CA LEU A 156 13.85 5.01 7.94
C LEU A 156 12.78 5.99 8.46
N LEU A 157 12.84 6.32 9.75
CA LEU A 157 11.93 7.31 10.36
C LEU A 157 12.16 8.71 9.77
N CYS A 158 13.42 9.09 9.48
CA CYS A 158 13.72 10.33 8.75
C CYS A 158 13.08 10.33 7.37
N SER A 159 13.28 9.26 6.59
CA SER A 159 12.74 9.14 5.24
C SER A 159 11.21 9.27 5.23
N ALA A 160 10.53 8.62 6.17
CA ALA A 160 9.08 8.71 6.30
C ALA A 160 8.62 10.14 6.60
N ILE A 161 9.23 10.81 7.59
CA ILE A 161 8.91 12.21 7.90
C ILE A 161 9.15 13.11 6.69
N ILE A 162 10.28 12.95 6.00
CA ILE A 162 10.58 13.74 4.79
C ILE A 162 9.53 13.49 3.71
N SER A 163 9.12 12.24 3.51
CA SER A 163 8.14 11.84 2.49
C SER A 163 6.79 12.52 2.70
N ASP A 164 6.17 12.33 3.86
CA ASP A 164 4.81 12.82 4.11
C ASP A 164 4.74 14.33 4.27
N THR A 165 5.82 14.93 4.79
CA THR A 165 5.89 16.38 4.97
C THR A 165 6.41 17.11 3.74
N LEU A 166 6.88 16.41 2.70
CA LEU A 166 7.59 16.98 1.55
C LEU A 166 8.78 17.86 1.96
N LEU A 167 9.53 17.40 2.97
CA LEU A 167 10.50 18.19 3.74
C LEU A 167 9.88 19.54 4.18
N PHE A 168 8.80 19.44 4.96
CA PHE A 168 8.04 20.55 5.55
C PHE A 168 7.36 21.52 4.58
N ARG A 169 7.28 21.18 3.28
CA ARG A 169 6.51 21.96 2.30
C ARG A 169 5.02 21.59 2.31
N SER A 170 4.67 20.43 2.86
CA SER A 170 3.28 20.02 3.06
C SER A 170 2.60 20.87 4.14
N PRO A 171 1.33 21.28 3.95
CA PRO A 171 0.58 22.00 4.98
C PRO A 171 0.29 21.15 6.23
N THR A 172 0.44 19.82 6.16
CA THR A 172 0.26 18.91 7.32
C THR A 172 1.45 18.95 8.29
N SER A 173 2.57 19.54 7.87
CA SER A 173 3.82 19.55 8.63
C SER A 173 3.69 20.36 9.92
N THR A 174 4.16 19.79 11.03
CA THR A 174 4.13 20.44 12.34
C THR A 174 5.53 20.68 12.89
N ASP A 175 5.65 21.51 13.92
CA ASP A 175 6.93 21.72 14.61
C ASP A 175 7.41 20.46 15.33
N LYS A 176 6.49 19.55 15.69
CA LYS A 176 6.85 18.23 16.22
C LYS A 176 7.63 17.42 15.18
N ASP A 177 7.17 17.39 13.93
CA ASP A 177 7.86 16.72 12.82
C ASP A 177 9.26 17.30 12.59
N LYS A 178 9.39 18.63 12.59
CA LYS A 178 10.69 19.32 12.45
C LYS A 178 11.66 18.96 13.57
N SER A 179 11.18 19.00 14.81
CA SER A 179 11.98 18.67 15.98
C SER A 179 12.44 17.21 15.96
N MET A 180 11.57 16.31 15.50
CA MET A 180 11.83 14.88 15.46
C MET A 180 12.80 14.52 14.34
N LEU A 181 12.61 15.08 13.14
CA LEU A 181 13.54 14.90 12.03
C LEU A 181 14.95 15.34 12.42
N LYS A 182 15.10 16.49 13.10
CA LYS A 182 16.40 16.98 13.57
C LYS A 182 17.11 16.00 14.51
N LYS A 183 16.37 15.37 15.43
CA LYS A 183 16.93 14.36 16.35
C LYS A 183 17.33 13.10 15.60
N LEU A 184 16.42 12.58 14.78
CA LEU A 184 16.62 11.33 14.05
C LEU A 184 17.74 11.47 13.02
N SER A 185 17.87 12.61 12.34
CA SER A 185 18.89 12.83 11.32
C SER A 185 20.29 12.88 11.93
N ALA A 186 20.43 13.42 13.13
CA ALA A 186 21.66 13.38 13.91
C ALA A 186 22.06 11.93 14.26
N ILE A 187 21.11 11.11 14.71
CA ILE A 187 21.35 9.69 15.01
C ILE A 187 21.70 8.90 13.75
N ALA A 188 21.01 9.18 12.64
CA ALA A 188 21.21 8.51 11.36
C ALA A 188 22.52 8.93 10.67
N GLY A 189 23.06 10.10 11.03
CA GLY A 189 24.17 10.75 10.32
C GLY A 189 23.78 11.19 8.91
N ILE A 190 22.56 11.74 8.76
CA ILE A 190 21.96 12.17 7.50
C ILE A 190 21.77 13.69 7.53
N ASP A 191 22.13 14.37 6.44
CA ASP A 191 21.69 15.75 6.19
C ASP A 191 20.33 15.73 5.46
N PRO A 192 19.24 16.21 6.08
CA PRO A 192 17.88 16.09 5.52
C PRO A 192 17.69 16.73 4.15
N GLU A 193 18.33 17.87 3.85
CA GLU A 193 18.16 18.58 2.58
C GLU A 193 18.68 17.76 1.38
N PRO A 194 19.99 17.43 1.29
CA PRO A 194 20.52 16.65 0.18
C PRO A 194 19.95 15.23 0.14
N PHE A 195 19.59 14.66 1.30
CA PHE A 195 18.93 13.36 1.35
C PHE A 195 17.52 13.40 0.77
N SER A 196 16.72 14.42 1.11
CA SER A 196 15.37 14.59 0.56
C SER A 196 15.38 14.73 -0.96
N MET A 197 16.34 15.50 -1.51
CA MET A 197 16.49 15.66 -2.94
C MET A 197 16.76 14.32 -3.63
N GLN A 198 17.65 13.50 -3.07
CA GLN A 198 17.95 12.18 -3.60
C GLN A 198 16.74 11.23 -3.50
N MET A 199 16.05 11.23 -2.35
CA MET A 199 14.87 10.40 -2.11
C MET A 199 13.73 10.75 -3.08
N PHE A 200 13.43 12.04 -3.25
CA PHE A 200 12.40 12.50 -4.16
C PHE A 200 12.77 12.29 -5.63
N LYS A 201 14.04 12.45 -5.98
CA LYS A 201 14.54 12.10 -7.31
C LYS A 201 14.33 10.62 -7.61
N ALA A 202 14.64 9.74 -6.66
CA ALA A 202 14.39 8.31 -6.80
C ALA A 202 12.88 7.98 -6.91
N ALA A 203 12.04 8.60 -6.08
CA ALA A 203 10.59 8.35 -6.06
C ALA A 203 9.87 8.88 -7.32
N SER A 204 10.33 9.99 -7.89
CA SER A 204 9.75 10.63 -9.07
C SER A 204 10.51 10.34 -10.36
N SER A 205 11.45 9.40 -10.32
CA SER A 205 12.29 9.08 -11.46
C SER A 205 11.42 8.67 -12.65
N LEU A 206 11.63 9.36 -13.76
CA LEU A 206 11.07 8.99 -15.07
C LEU A 206 11.95 7.97 -15.78
N GLU A 207 13.06 7.56 -15.14
CA GLU A 207 13.98 6.55 -15.64
C GLU A 207 13.25 5.20 -15.79
N GLY A 208 13.37 4.60 -16.97
CA GLY A 208 12.63 3.39 -17.34
C GLY A 208 11.20 3.61 -17.87
N LYS A 209 10.60 4.80 -17.71
CA LYS A 209 9.34 5.13 -18.40
C LYS A 209 9.62 5.50 -19.86
N THR A 210 8.81 4.96 -20.78
CA THR A 210 8.88 5.37 -22.18
C THR A 210 8.24 6.76 -22.36
N PRO A 211 8.68 7.57 -23.35
CA PRO A 211 8.06 8.86 -23.64
C PRO A 211 6.54 8.79 -23.82
N ASP A 212 6.07 7.72 -24.47
CA ASP A 212 4.65 7.47 -24.67
C ASP A 212 3.90 7.18 -23.35
N LYS A 213 4.48 6.40 -22.44
CA LYS A 213 3.90 6.18 -21.10
C LYS A 213 3.80 7.49 -20.31
N ILE A 214 4.81 8.34 -20.37
CA ILE A 214 4.82 9.65 -19.69
C ILE A 214 3.72 10.55 -20.24
N LEU A 215 3.57 10.61 -21.57
CA LEU A 215 2.53 11.40 -22.21
C LEU A 215 1.12 10.91 -21.85
N ASN A 216 0.93 9.59 -21.82
CA ASN A 216 -0.39 8.97 -21.66
C ASN A 216 -0.81 8.71 -20.20
N GLU A 217 0.05 8.95 -19.20
CA GLU A 217 -0.20 8.68 -17.77
C GLU A 217 -1.50 9.33 -17.25
N ASP A 218 -1.69 10.63 -17.51
CA ASP A 218 -2.97 11.32 -17.33
C ASP A 218 -3.27 12.17 -18.58
N PHE A 219 -3.44 11.52 -19.73
CA PHE A 219 -3.87 12.20 -20.95
C PHE A 219 -5.38 12.27 -21.07
N LYS A 220 -5.90 13.45 -21.39
CA LYS A 220 -7.32 13.67 -21.67
C LYS A 220 -7.51 14.44 -22.96
N VAL A 221 -8.55 14.07 -23.69
CA VAL A 221 -8.95 14.69 -24.95
C VAL A 221 -10.11 15.64 -24.69
N PHE A 222 -10.06 16.82 -25.31
CA PHE A 222 -11.07 17.86 -25.24
C PHE A 222 -11.39 18.33 -26.66
N ASN A 223 -12.66 18.60 -26.93
CA ASN A 223 -13.07 19.31 -28.14
C ASN A 223 -13.60 20.67 -27.70
N ILE A 224 -12.89 21.74 -28.05
CA ILE A 224 -13.25 23.12 -27.69
C ILE A 224 -13.47 23.87 -29.00
N SER A 225 -14.71 24.32 -29.25
CA SER A 225 -15.11 24.92 -30.52
C SER A 225 -14.78 23.99 -31.71
N ARG A 226 -13.87 24.39 -32.61
CA ARG A 226 -13.40 23.57 -33.75
C ARG A 226 -12.01 22.95 -33.51
N THR A 227 -11.49 23.01 -32.29
CA THR A 227 -10.14 22.60 -31.93
C THR A 227 -10.18 21.30 -31.13
N LYS A 228 -9.55 20.25 -31.67
CA LYS A 228 -9.28 19.00 -30.97
C LYS A 228 -7.99 19.13 -30.16
N LEU A 229 -8.14 19.17 -28.86
CA LEU A 229 -7.08 19.38 -27.87
C LEU A 229 -6.77 18.08 -27.11
N GLY A 230 -5.49 17.79 -26.90
CA GLY A 230 -5.02 16.78 -25.96
C GLY A 230 -4.20 17.39 -24.84
N VAL A 231 -4.47 17.04 -23.57
CA VAL A 231 -3.69 17.53 -22.42
C VAL A 231 -3.27 16.37 -21.53
N GLY A 232 -1.97 16.07 -21.54
CA GLY A 232 -1.29 15.18 -20.61
C GLY A 232 -0.85 15.91 -19.34
N GLN A 233 -0.82 15.21 -18.21
CA GLN A 233 -0.23 15.71 -16.97
C GLN A 233 0.72 14.64 -16.40
N VAL A 234 1.92 15.07 -16.04
CA VAL A 234 2.90 14.26 -15.30
C VAL A 234 3.43 15.08 -14.13
N SER A 235 3.57 14.45 -12.97
CA SER A 235 4.17 15.06 -11.79
C SER A 235 5.60 14.53 -11.63
N THR A 236 6.55 15.42 -11.43
CA THR A 236 7.96 15.06 -11.20
C THR A 236 8.56 15.92 -10.10
N MET A 237 9.47 15.37 -9.31
CA MET A 237 10.35 16.14 -8.43
C MET A 237 11.76 16.24 -9.03
N ASP A 238 12.06 15.45 -10.07
CA ASP A 238 13.30 15.45 -10.85
C ASP A 238 13.15 16.21 -12.17
N THR A 239 13.46 17.51 -12.14
CA THR A 239 13.44 18.35 -13.35
C THR A 239 14.57 17.97 -14.31
N GLU A 240 15.73 17.55 -13.79
CA GLU A 240 16.89 17.17 -14.59
C GLU A 240 16.62 15.87 -15.35
N GLY A 241 16.07 14.87 -14.68
CA GLY A 241 15.64 13.61 -15.28
C GLY A 241 14.65 13.84 -16.41
N PHE A 242 13.63 14.69 -16.20
CA PHE A 242 12.71 15.07 -17.28
C PHE A 242 13.45 15.76 -18.45
N ASN A 243 14.36 16.69 -18.16
CA ASN A 243 15.13 17.38 -19.20
C ASN A 243 15.96 16.42 -20.07
N SER A 244 16.49 15.34 -19.50
CA SER A 244 17.26 14.33 -20.25
C SER A 244 16.44 13.58 -21.31
N ILE A 245 15.13 13.44 -21.11
CA ILE A 245 14.20 12.75 -22.02
C ILE A 245 13.27 13.69 -22.77
N ARG A 246 13.33 15.00 -22.48
CA ARG A 246 12.43 16.05 -22.97
C ARG A 246 12.21 15.98 -24.48
N ASN A 247 13.28 15.93 -25.26
CA ASN A 247 13.19 15.91 -26.72
C ASN A 247 12.43 14.67 -27.22
N ARG A 248 12.67 13.50 -26.62
CA ARG A 248 11.98 12.25 -26.96
C ARG A 248 10.49 12.32 -26.62
N VAL A 249 10.14 12.99 -25.52
CA VAL A 249 8.74 13.25 -25.14
C VAL A 249 8.06 14.21 -26.12
N ILE A 250 8.73 15.30 -26.50
CA ILE A 250 8.22 16.24 -27.51
C ILE A 250 8.00 15.53 -28.85
N ASP A 251 8.91 14.66 -29.27
CA ASP A 251 8.74 13.90 -30.52
C ASP A 251 7.58 12.91 -30.44
N SER A 252 7.37 12.25 -29.31
CA SER A 252 6.18 11.43 -29.05
C SER A 252 4.89 12.28 -29.07
N MET A 253 4.91 13.48 -28.49
CA MET A 253 3.78 14.42 -28.57
C MET A 253 3.47 14.82 -30.01
N LYS A 254 4.48 15.15 -30.83
CA LYS A 254 4.31 15.49 -32.25
C LYS A 254 3.73 14.31 -33.03
N LEU A 255 4.23 13.10 -32.80
CA LEU A 255 3.74 11.89 -33.43
C LEU A 255 2.27 11.63 -33.08
N LYS A 256 1.91 11.75 -31.79
CA LYS A 256 0.52 11.63 -31.33
C LYS A 256 -0.37 12.72 -31.94
N CYS A 257 0.11 13.96 -31.96
CA CYS A 257 -0.59 15.10 -32.56
C CYS A 257 -0.95 14.82 -34.02
N LYS A 258 0.00 14.29 -34.80
CA LYS A 258 -0.20 13.95 -36.21
C LYS A 258 -1.09 12.72 -36.40
N ASN A 259 -0.81 11.62 -35.71
CA ASN A 259 -1.49 10.33 -35.94
C ASN A 259 -2.97 10.37 -35.52
N GLU A 260 -3.29 11.15 -34.49
CA GLU A 260 -4.64 11.25 -33.96
C GLU A 260 -5.35 12.56 -34.37
N ASN A 261 -4.75 13.34 -35.28
CA ASN A 261 -5.30 14.58 -35.81
C ASN A 261 -5.67 15.60 -34.72
N PHE A 262 -4.81 15.81 -33.73
CA PHE A 262 -4.97 16.89 -32.76
C PHE A 262 -4.51 18.22 -33.37
N ASP A 263 -5.24 19.30 -33.06
CA ASP A 263 -4.84 20.66 -33.40
C ASP A 263 -3.79 21.21 -32.41
N LEU A 264 -3.86 20.72 -31.16
CA LEU A 264 -2.99 21.11 -30.06
C LEU A 264 -2.81 19.93 -29.10
N VAL A 265 -1.56 19.63 -28.74
CA VAL A 265 -1.21 18.71 -27.67
C VAL A 265 -0.35 19.46 -26.64
N ILE A 266 -0.77 19.40 -25.37
CA ILE A 266 -0.08 20.02 -24.25
C ILE A 266 0.36 18.91 -23.28
N LEU A 267 1.58 19.00 -22.79
CA LEU A 267 2.03 18.24 -21.63
C LEU A 267 2.30 19.21 -20.48
N MET A 268 1.64 18.96 -19.35
CA MET A 268 1.82 19.68 -18.10
C MET A 268 2.78 18.91 -17.20
N VAL A 269 4.02 19.39 -17.09
CA VAL A 269 5.06 18.81 -16.24
C VAL A 269 5.06 19.56 -14.91
N THR A 270 4.48 18.94 -13.89
CA THR A 270 4.23 19.57 -12.59
C THR A 270 5.38 19.28 -11.64
N ASN A 271 6.08 20.34 -11.22
CA ASN A 271 7.09 20.24 -10.19
C ASN A 271 6.46 20.51 -8.81
N ILE A 272 6.27 19.45 -8.05
CA ILE A 272 5.62 19.51 -6.72
C ILE A 272 6.47 20.36 -5.75
N LEU A 273 7.80 20.24 -5.80
CA LEU A 273 8.71 20.97 -4.91
C LEU A 273 8.74 22.48 -5.21
N LYS A 274 8.66 22.86 -6.48
CA LYS A 274 8.64 24.26 -6.93
C LYS A 274 7.23 24.88 -6.95
N ASN A 275 6.21 24.09 -6.63
CA ASN A 275 4.81 24.50 -6.65
C ASN A 275 4.41 25.18 -7.98
N GLY A 276 4.62 24.50 -9.11
CA GLY A 276 4.24 25.03 -10.42
C GLY A 276 4.51 24.05 -11.54
N SER A 277 4.00 24.37 -12.74
CA SER A 277 4.11 23.49 -13.91
C SER A 277 4.76 24.17 -15.09
N GLU A 278 5.53 23.40 -15.82
CA GLU A 278 5.90 23.72 -17.19
C GLU A 278 4.84 23.16 -18.15
N LEU A 279 4.33 24.01 -19.04
CA LEU A 279 3.47 23.61 -20.15
C LEU A 279 4.32 23.50 -21.40
N ILE A 280 4.36 22.32 -22.00
CA ILE A 280 5.02 22.06 -23.28
C ILE A 280 3.92 21.88 -24.32
N ALA A 281 3.97 22.60 -25.42
CA ALA A 281 2.91 22.62 -26.43
C ALA A 281 3.43 22.28 -27.83
N VAL A 282 2.73 21.39 -28.53
CA VAL A 282 2.96 21.06 -29.94
C VAL A 282 1.64 21.10 -30.73
N GLY A 283 1.72 21.26 -32.05
CA GLY A 283 0.55 21.36 -32.93
C GLY A 283 0.40 22.76 -33.53
N GLY A 284 -0.55 22.89 -34.48
CA GLY A 284 -0.76 24.10 -35.25
C GLY A 284 -1.33 25.26 -34.44
N GLN A 285 -2.06 24.99 -33.35
CA GLN A 285 -2.68 26.02 -32.51
C GLN A 285 -1.91 26.32 -31.21
N LYS A 286 -0.63 25.96 -31.11
CA LYS A 286 0.17 26.16 -29.86
C LYS A 286 0.24 27.61 -29.37
N ASP A 287 0.11 28.59 -30.27
CA ASP A 287 0.20 30.02 -29.92
C ASP A 287 -0.97 30.48 -29.04
N VAL A 288 -2.06 29.70 -28.95
CA VAL A 288 -3.17 29.97 -28.02
C VAL A 288 -2.73 29.96 -26.56
N ILE A 289 -1.63 29.27 -26.23
CA ILE A 289 -1.04 29.27 -24.88
C ILE A 289 -0.68 30.70 -24.45
N SER A 290 -0.10 31.49 -25.36
CA SER A 290 0.27 32.88 -25.06
C SER A 290 -0.96 33.74 -24.76
N LYS A 291 -2.06 33.55 -25.51
CA LYS A 291 -3.35 34.23 -25.28
C LYS A 291 -4.01 33.78 -23.96
N ALA A 292 -3.98 32.48 -23.68
CA ALA A 292 -4.65 31.89 -22.51
C ALA A 292 -3.97 32.25 -21.18
N PHE A 293 -2.64 32.34 -21.17
CA PHE A 293 -1.87 32.52 -19.93
C PHE A 293 -1.09 33.84 -19.85
N GLY A 294 -1.17 34.68 -20.89
CA GLY A 294 -0.48 35.97 -20.92
C GLY A 294 1.05 35.85 -20.89
N LYS A 295 1.60 34.71 -21.35
CA LYS A 295 3.04 34.42 -21.33
C LYS A 295 3.48 33.79 -22.63
N GLU A 296 4.56 34.28 -23.22
CA GLU A 296 5.10 33.73 -24.45
C GLU A 296 5.72 32.34 -24.25
N LEU A 297 5.53 31.48 -25.25
CA LEU A 297 6.26 30.22 -25.35
C LEU A 297 7.72 30.49 -25.71
N LYS A 298 8.64 29.99 -24.89
CA LYS A 298 10.07 29.88 -25.21
C LYS A 298 10.39 28.42 -25.54
N ASP A 299 10.95 28.19 -26.72
CA ASP A 299 11.26 26.84 -27.23
C ASP A 299 10.08 25.85 -27.16
N GLY A 300 8.86 26.35 -27.40
CA GLY A 300 7.63 25.56 -27.36
C GLY A 300 7.14 25.24 -25.94
N SER A 301 7.63 25.94 -24.92
CA SER A 301 7.23 25.73 -23.52
C SER A 301 7.10 27.02 -22.72
N VAL A 302 6.37 26.97 -21.61
CA VAL A 302 6.24 28.09 -20.66
C VAL A 302 6.09 27.58 -19.23
N TYR A 303 6.77 28.22 -18.27
CA TYR A 303 6.63 27.91 -16.85
C TYR A 303 5.59 28.81 -16.16
N ILE A 304 4.68 28.18 -15.41
CA ILE A 304 3.60 28.87 -14.69
C ILE A 304 3.66 28.49 -13.20
N PRO A 305 4.13 29.41 -12.33
CA PRO A 305 4.09 29.24 -10.89
C PRO A 305 2.66 29.04 -10.38
N GLY A 306 2.49 28.17 -9.39
CA GLY A 306 1.19 27.86 -8.75
C GLY A 306 0.24 27.00 -9.58
N MET A 307 0.62 26.62 -10.80
CA MET A 307 -0.19 25.73 -11.64
C MET A 307 0.01 24.28 -11.20
N LEU A 308 -1.07 23.61 -10.78
CA LEU A 308 -1.06 22.23 -10.28
C LEU A 308 -2.20 21.38 -10.85
N SER A 309 -3.30 22.02 -11.28
CA SER A 309 -4.50 21.34 -11.75
C SER A 309 -4.80 21.64 -13.21
N ARG A 310 -4.69 20.64 -14.09
CA ARG A 310 -5.19 20.73 -15.46
C ARG A 310 -6.65 21.22 -15.50
N LYS A 311 -7.54 20.57 -14.72
CA LYS A 311 -8.99 20.83 -14.77
C LYS A 311 -9.36 22.25 -14.32
N LYS A 312 -8.74 22.74 -13.24
CA LYS A 312 -9.10 24.05 -12.67
C LYS A 312 -8.32 25.21 -13.30
N GLN A 313 -7.09 24.97 -13.74
CA GLN A 313 -6.15 26.06 -14.08
C GLN A 313 -5.69 26.04 -15.54
N VAL A 314 -5.78 24.93 -16.26
CA VAL A 314 -5.35 24.84 -17.66
C VAL A 314 -6.55 24.90 -18.62
N ILE A 315 -7.58 24.09 -18.37
CA ILE A 315 -8.72 23.99 -19.28
C ILE A 315 -9.53 25.29 -19.38
N PRO A 316 -9.93 25.98 -18.29
CA PRO A 316 -10.78 27.17 -18.41
C PRO A 316 -10.12 28.33 -19.20
N PRO A 317 -8.84 28.69 -18.98
CA PRO A 317 -8.17 29.70 -19.80
C PRO A 317 -8.05 29.31 -21.28
N LEU A 318 -7.78 28.04 -21.57
CA LEU A 318 -7.75 27.55 -22.95
C LEU A 318 -9.12 27.63 -23.61
N THR A 319 -10.18 27.27 -22.89
CA THR A 319 -11.56 27.40 -23.37
C THR A 319 -11.88 28.85 -23.70
N ALA A 320 -11.57 29.79 -22.80
CA ALA A 320 -11.79 31.22 -23.04
C ALA A 320 -10.99 31.78 -24.22
N ALA A 321 -9.76 31.28 -24.45
CA ALA A 321 -8.91 31.74 -25.54
C ALA A 321 -9.31 31.18 -26.91
N LEU A 322 -9.90 29.98 -26.95
CA LEU A 322 -10.36 29.26 -28.15
C LEU A 322 -11.85 29.50 -28.50
N SER A 323 -12.60 30.15 -27.59
CA SER A 323 -13.98 30.57 -27.83
C SER A 323 -14.05 31.87 -28.62
#